data_AF-A0A2Z5AB85-F1
#
_entry.id   AF-A0A2Z5AB85-F1
#
_cell.length_a   1.000
_cell.length_b   1.000
_cell.length_c   1.000
_cell.angle_alpha   90.00
_cell.angle_beta   90.00
_cell.angle_gamma   90.00
#
_symmetry.space_group_name_H-M   'P 1'
#
loop_
_entity.id
_entity.type
_entity.pdbx_description
1 polymer ?
#
loop_
_entity_poly.entity_id
_entity_poly.type
_entity_poly.pdbx_seq_one_letter_code
_entity_poly.pdbx_strand_id
1 'polypeptide(L)' 'MLDAADLLVVEKAISPQRLGTYEKAMGMKSTRRALELHAWNAQVTGAFMLPQQVCEVVIRNAVSQVVEAVYGAQWP' A
#
# COMPACT_ATOMS: atom_id res chain seq x y z
N MET A 1 -15.31 -18.04 11.93
CA MET A 1 -14.36 -17.16 12.67
C MET A 1 -13.01 -17.84 12.60
N LEU A 2 -11.93 -17.14 12.18
CA LEU A 2 -10.60 -17.76 12.08
C LEU A 2 -10.15 -18.28 13.45
N ASP A 3 -9.62 -19.49 13.49
CA ASP A 3 -9.07 -20.08 14.72
C ASP A 3 -7.56 -19.79 14.86
N ALA A 4 -6.91 -20.36 15.88
CA ALA A 4 -5.49 -20.12 16.14
C ALA A 4 -4.58 -20.72 15.06
N ALA A 5 -4.97 -21.85 14.44
CA ALA A 5 -4.20 -22.48 13.37
C ALA A 5 -4.28 -21.64 12.10
N ASP A 6 -5.46 -21.12 11.77
CA ASP A 6 -5.66 -20.19 10.65
C ASP A 6 -4.80 -18.94 10.79
N LEU A 7 -4.77 -18.33 11.98
CA LEU A 7 -3.97 -17.12 12.24
C LEU A 7 -2.48 -17.36 12.02
N LEU A 8 -1.96 -18.52 12.43
CA LEU A 8 -0.56 -18.90 12.21
C LEU A 8 -0.23 -19.12 10.73
N VAL A 9 -1.15 -19.71 9.95
CA VAL A 9 -0.98 -19.89 8.50
C VAL A 9 -0.92 -18.53 7.81
N VAL A 10 -1.85 -17.63 8.15
CA VAL A 10 -1.91 -16.28 7.57
C VAL A 10 -0.68 -15.45 7.96
N GLU A 11 -0.25 -15.52 9.22
CA GLU A 11 0.97 -14.84 9.69
C GLU A 11 2.21 -15.30 8.90
N LYS A 12 2.35 -16.61 8.67
CA LYS A 12 3.45 -17.14 7.85
C LYS A 12 3.38 -16.66 6.40
N ALA A 13 2.18 -16.57 5.82
CA ALA A 13 1.99 -16.12 4.44
C ALA A 13 2.29 -14.61 4.25
N ILE A 14 1.87 -13.76 5.20
CA ILE A 14 2.10 -12.30 5.15
C ILE A 14 3.51 -11.92 5.63
N SER A 15 4.19 -12.83 6.33
CA SER A 15 5.44 -12.71 7.07
C SER A 15 5.33 -12.07 8.47
N PRO A 16 6.05 -12.61 9.47
CA PRO A 16 6.10 -12.04 10.81
C PRO A 16 6.62 -10.60 10.86
N GLN A 17 7.54 -10.22 9.96
CA GLN A 17 8.09 -8.86 9.90
C GLN A 17 7.02 -7.82 9.53
N ARG A 18 6.11 -8.17 8.61
CA ARG A 18 4.99 -7.30 8.23
C ARG A 18 4.02 -7.13 9.40
N LEU A 19 3.65 -8.21 10.09
CA LEU A 19 2.75 -8.13 11.25
C LEU A 19 3.38 -7.45 12.47
N GLY A 20 4.68 -7.65 12.69
CA GLY A 20 5.42 -7.02 13.79
C GLY A 20 5.39 -5.49 13.76
N THR A 21 5.27 -4.88 12.57
CA THR A 21 5.05 -3.43 12.43
C THR A 21 3.75 -2.98 13.11
N TYR A 22 2.67 -3.76 12.91
CA TYR A 22 1.36 -3.46 13.48
C TYR A 22 1.31 -3.78 14.97
N GLU A 23 1.92 -4.88 15.42
CA GLU A 23 2.05 -5.19 16.85
C GLU A 23 2.79 -4.08 17.61
N LYS A 24 3.89 -3.57 17.03
CA LYS A 24 4.64 -2.45 17.58
C LYS A 24 3.80 -1.17 17.62
N ALA A 25 3.06 -0.86 16.56
CA ALA A 25 2.19 0.31 16.50
C ALA A 25 1.06 0.28 17.54
N MET A 26 0.54 -0.92 17.85
CA MET A 26 -0.48 -1.11 18.89
C MET A 26 0.10 -1.18 20.31
N GLY A 27 1.41 -1.34 20.48
CA GLY A 27 2.05 -1.56 21.78
C GLY A 27 1.69 -2.89 22.45
N MET A 28 1.20 -3.88 21.68
CA MET A 28 0.82 -5.19 22.20
C MET A 28 1.09 -6.31 21.19
N LYS A 29 1.47 -7.48 21.69
CA LYS A 29 1.66 -8.68 20.87
C LYS A 29 0.33 -9.42 20.70
N SER A 30 -0.23 -9.38 19.50
CA SER A 30 -1.52 -10.01 19.18
C SER A 30 -1.66 -10.18 17.66
N THR A 31 -1.40 -11.39 17.17
CA THR A 31 -1.50 -11.74 15.74
C THR A 31 -2.87 -11.37 15.15
N ARG A 32 -3.96 -11.64 15.88
CA ARG A 32 -5.32 -11.31 15.42
C ARG A 32 -5.51 -9.81 15.21
N ARG A 33 -5.19 -8.99 16.21
CA ARG A 33 -5.37 -7.53 16.10
C ARG A 33 -4.42 -6.92 15.07
N ALA A 34 -3.21 -7.48 14.95
CA ALA A 34 -2.25 -7.06 13.93
C ALA A 34 -2.77 -7.35 12.53
N LEU A 35 -3.42 -8.50 12.32
CA LEU A 35 -4.07 -8.85 11.06
C LEU A 35 -5.28 -7.96 10.75
N GLU A 36 -6.11 -7.64 11.74
CA GLU A 36 -7.22 -6.70 11.58
C GLU A 36 -6.72 -5.31 11.15
N LEU A 37 -5.68 -4.80 11.82
CA LEU A 37 -5.07 -3.51 11.47
C LEU A 37 -4.39 -3.54 10.10
N HIS A 38 -3.74 -4.66 9.75
CA HIS A 38 -3.18 -4.87 8.43
C HIS A 38 -4.26 -4.85 7.34
N ALA A 39 -5.38 -5.54 7.56
CA ALA A 39 -6.52 -5.56 6.64
C ALA A 39 -7.13 -4.17 6.46
N TRP A 40 -7.26 -3.39 7.53
CA TRP A 40 -7.67 -1.99 7.44
C TRP A 40 -6.69 -1.15 6.61
N ASN A 41 -5.38 -1.30 6.86
CA ASN A 41 -4.35 -0.61 6.08
C ASN A 41 -4.41 -0.96 4.58
N ALA A 42 -4.69 -2.23 4.26
CA ALA A 42 -4.86 -2.67 2.88
C ALA A 42 -6.11 -2.05 2.23
N GLN A 43 -7.22 -1.92 2.96
CA GLN A 43 -8.43 -1.25 2.46
C GLN A 43 -8.19 0.23 2.18
N VAL A 44 -7.53 0.93 3.10
CA VAL A 44 -7.14 2.34 2.90
C VAL A 44 -6.24 2.46 1.68
N THR A 45 -5.20 1.64 1.58
CA THR A 45 -4.29 1.63 0.41
C THR A 45 -5.06 1.40 -0.89
N GLY A 46 -6.00 0.44 -0.90
CA GLY A 46 -6.88 0.15 -2.04
C GLY A 46 -7.72 1.36 -2.45
N ALA A 47 -8.31 2.07 -1.49
CA ALA A 47 -9.08 3.29 -1.75
C ALA A 47 -8.24 4.42 -2.37
N PHE A 48 -6.94 4.48 -2.05
CA PHE A 48 -6.00 5.45 -2.63
C PHE A 48 -5.46 5.07 -4.01
N MET A 49 -5.64 3.84 -4.49
CA MET A 49 -5.08 3.41 -5.79
C MET A 49 -5.61 4.24 -6.97
N LEU A 50 -6.92 4.50 -7.01
CA LEU A 50 -7.52 5.29 -8.09
C LEU A 50 -7.05 6.76 -8.07
N PRO A 51 -7.12 7.48 -6.94
CA PRO A 51 -6.51 8.81 -6.83
C PRO A 51 -5.03 8.83 -7.23
N GLN A 52 -4.25 7.83 -6.82
CA GLN A 52 -2.83 7.73 -7.16
C GLN A 52 -2.62 7.60 -8.68
N GLN A 53 -3.40 6.77 -9.37
CA GLN A 53 -3.32 6.64 -10.83
C GLN A 53 -3.62 7.95 -11.54
N VAL A 54 -4.62 8.71 -11.08
CA VAL A 54 -4.95 10.02 -11.64
C VAL A 54 -3.80 11.01 -11.42
N CYS A 55 -3.25 11.08 -10.20
CA CYS A 55 -2.11 11.92 -9.90
C CYS A 55 -0.89 11.57 -10.76
N GLU A 56 -0.61 10.28 -10.97
CA GLU A 56 0.47 9.82 -11.84
C GLU A 56 0.31 10.38 -13.26
N VAL A 57 -0.85 10.18 -13.88
CA VAL A 57 -1.11 10.64 -15.26
C VAL A 57 -1.01 12.16 -15.36
N VAL A 58 -1.60 12.89 -14.40
CA VAL A 58 -1.57 14.36 -14.40
C VAL A 58 -0.14 14.88 -14.32
N ILE A 59 0.67 14.33 -13.40
CA ILE A 59 2.06 14.74 -13.24
C ILE A 59 2.87 14.38 -14.49
N ARG A 60 2.70 13.17 -15.03
CA ARG A 60 3.39 12.75 -16.27
C ARG A 60 3.05 13.65 -17.45
N ASN A 61 1.79 14.02 -17.61
CA ASN A 61 1.35 14.92 -18.67
C ASN A 61 1.94 16.32 -18.50
N ALA A 62 1.95 16.86 -17.28
CA ALA A 62 2.55 18.16 -16.99
C ALA A 62 4.06 18.17 -17.29
N VAL A 63 4.78 17.11 -16.88
CA VAL A 63 6.20 16.93 -17.24
C VAL A 63 6.36 16.86 -18.75
N SER A 64 5.56 16.05 -19.45
CA SER A 64 5.62 15.94 -20.91
C SER A 64 5.49 17.30 -21.61
N GLN A 65 4.53 18.12 -21.18
CA GLN A 65 4.32 19.47 -21.75
C GLN A 65 5.54 20.38 -21.55
N VAL A 66 6.14 20.36 -20.35
CA VAL A 66 7.32 21.17 -20.05
C VAL A 66 8.50 20.72 -20.91
N VAL A 67 8.70 19.41 -21.06
CA VAL A 67 9.85 18.92 -21.82
C VAL A 67 9.66 19.12 -23.32
N GLU A 68 8.44 18.94 -23.84
CA GLU A 68 8.08 19.28 -25.23
C GLU A 68 8.33 20.77 -25.52
N ALA A 69 8.04 21.67 -24.57
CA ALA A 69 8.31 23.09 -24.73
C ALA A 69 9.81 23.44 -24.82
N VAL A 70 10.69 22.61 -24.24
CA VAL A 70 12.15 22.83 -24.23
C VAL A 70 12.82 22.19 -25.44
N TYR A 71 12.42 20.97 -25.82
CA TYR A 71 13.11 20.17 -26.84
C TYR A 71 12.31 20.00 -28.14
N GLY A 72 11.07 20.50 -28.19
CA GLY A 72 10.19 20.44 -29.34
C GLY A 72 9.21 19.25 -29.31
N ALA A 73 8.24 19.28 -30.23
CA ALA A 73 7.13 18.32 -30.35
C ALA A 73 7.54 16.86 -30.64
N GLN A 74 8.82 16.63 -30.92
CA GLN A 74 9.40 15.31 -31.18
C GLN A 74 10.02 14.70 -29.91
N TRP A 75 9.76 15.30 -28.75
CA TRP A 75 10.16 14.80 -27.46
C TRP A 75 8.96 14.20 -26.70
N PRO A 76 9.09 13.02 -26.07
CA PRO A 76 10.24 12.13 -26.19
C PRO A 76 10.39 11.55 -27.60
#